data_AF-A0A1F5T0S0-F1
#
_entry.id   AF-A0A1F5T0S0-F1
#
_cell.length_a   1.000
_cell.length_b   1.000
_cell.length_c   1.000
_cell.angle_alpha   90.00
_cell.angle_beta   90.00
_cell.angle_gamma   90.00
#
_symmetry.space_group_name_H-M   'P 1'
#
loop_
_entity.id
_entity.type
_entity.pdbx_description
1 polymer ?
#
loop_
_entity_poly.entity_id
_entity_poly.type
_entity_poly.pdbx_seq_one_letter_code
_entity_poly.pdbx_strand_id
1 'polypeptide(L)'
;MKLTLSSEKIILIIKIITMATMVLILLFLVIQKISFAHSLVYDLDFRAKNKFIQGPYPVGRVELRSESENIFVDLLHEPIYLEVYSPRKFDKVRVDIRFKQSNDLQAQIGLKLDYHDWAFFMEELKPIEDIEWQNQQIEFELKDAEYVNNKIKLIISAPGVGDDDKYLMIDKISFTLFDNERND
;
A
#
# COMPACT_ATOMS: atom_id res chain seq x y z
N MET A 1 -23.74 61.54 -6.85
CA MET A 1 -22.69 61.74 -7.88
C MET A 1 -22.42 60.38 -8.53
N LYS A 2 -22.95 60.11 -9.73
CA LYS A 2 -22.71 58.85 -10.45
C LYS A 2 -21.37 58.95 -11.16
N LEU A 3 -20.35 58.23 -10.70
CA LEU A 3 -19.11 58.07 -11.45
C LEU A 3 -19.39 57.16 -12.65
N THR A 4 -19.59 57.75 -13.84
CA THR A 4 -19.65 57.00 -15.09
C THR A 4 -18.22 56.66 -15.49
N LEU A 5 -17.81 55.40 -15.30
CA LEU A 5 -16.53 54.92 -15.80
C LEU A 5 -16.53 54.97 -17.34
N SER A 6 -15.46 55.54 -17.91
CA SER A 6 -15.18 55.45 -19.36
C SER A 6 -15.13 53.98 -19.80
N SER A 7 -15.68 53.67 -20.97
CA SER A 7 -15.70 52.32 -21.57
C SER A 7 -14.32 51.66 -21.59
N GLU A 8 -13.25 52.44 -21.75
CA GLU A 8 -11.87 51.95 -21.74
C GLU A 8 -11.47 51.37 -20.37
N LYS A 9 -11.89 52.03 -19.27
CA LYS A 9 -11.62 51.56 -17.91
C LYS A 9 -12.41 50.29 -17.59
N ILE A 10 -13.64 50.17 -18.12
CA ILE A 10 -14.46 48.97 -17.95
C ILE A 10 -13.80 47.77 -18.65
N ILE A 11 -13.32 47.95 -19.89
CA ILE A 11 -12.62 46.89 -20.63
C ILE A 11 -11.34 46.45 -19.91
N LEU A 12 -10.57 47.40 -19.37
CA LEU A 12 -9.36 47.11 -18.61
C LEU A 12 -9.66 46.28 -17.33
N ILE A 13 -10.70 46.66 -16.58
CA ILE A 13 -11.13 45.95 -15.37
C ILE A 13 -11.56 44.51 -15.72
N ILE A 14 -12.34 44.32 -16.78
CA ILE A 14 -12.76 42.98 -17.22
C ILE A 14 -11.55 42.13 -17.55
N LYS A 15 -10.57 42.63 -18.30
CA LYS A 15 -9.33 41.90 -18.63
C LYS A 15 -8.56 41.48 -17.38
N ILE A 16 -8.42 42.38 -16.40
CA ILE A 16 -7.73 42.08 -15.13
C ILE A 16 -8.49 40.98 -14.38
N ILE A 17 -9.81 41.09 -14.27
CA ILE A 17 -10.64 40.08 -13.59
C ILE A 17 -10.51 38.72 -14.30
N THR A 18 -10.61 38.68 -15.63
CA THR A 18 -10.46 37.43 -16.39
C THR A 18 -9.08 36.82 -16.19
N MET A 19 -8.01 37.62 -16.25
CA MET A 19 -6.63 37.14 -16.05
C MET A 19 -6.41 36.65 -14.61
N ALA A 20 -6.89 37.39 -13.62
CA ALA A 20 -6.85 37.00 -12.22
C ALA A 20 -7.62 35.70 -11.96
N THR A 21 -8.77 35.53 -12.61
CA THR A 21 -9.59 34.31 -12.50
C THR A 21 -8.86 33.10 -13.10
N MET A 22 -8.20 33.28 -14.25
CA MET A 22 -7.38 32.22 -14.86
C MET A 22 -6.21 31.82 -13.95
N VAL A 23 -5.52 32.80 -13.37
CA VAL A 23 -4.42 32.54 -12.42
C VAL A 23 -4.92 31.85 -11.16
N LEU A 24 -6.07 32.26 -10.62
CA LEU A 24 -6.71 31.62 -9.47
C LEU A 24 -7.10 30.16 -9.76
N ILE A 25 -7.66 29.88 -10.93
CA ILE A 25 -7.98 28.50 -11.35
C ILE A 25 -6.69 27.67 -11.46
N LEU A 26 -5.64 28.22 -12.06
CA LEU A 26 -4.35 27.52 -12.16
C LEU A 26 -3.74 27.24 -10.79
N LEU A 27 -3.74 28.22 -9.88
CA LEU A 27 -3.28 28.03 -8.50
C LEU A 27 -4.12 27.00 -7.75
N PHE A 28 -5.45 27.06 -7.90
CA PHE A 28 -6.36 26.08 -7.31
C PHE A 28 -6.08 24.66 -7.81
N LEU A 29 -5.86 24.48 -9.12
CA LEU A 29 -5.50 23.19 -9.72
C LEU A 29 -4.12 22.70 -9.26
N VAL A 30 -3.15 23.59 -9.09
CA VAL A 30 -1.83 23.24 -8.54
C VAL A 30 -1.96 22.78 -7.09
N ILE A 31 -2.73 23.48 -6.25
CA ILE A 31 -2.98 23.08 -4.86
C ILE A 31 -3.70 21.73 -4.78
N GLN A 32 -4.69 21.49 -5.64
CA GLN A 32 -5.43 20.22 -5.68
C GLN A 32 -4.58 19.05 -6.19
N LYS A 33 -3.64 19.30 -7.11
CA LYS A 33 -2.76 18.25 -7.66
C LYS A 33 -1.53 17.97 -6.82
N ILE A 34 -1.14 18.89 -5.94
CA ILE A 34 -0.12 18.59 -4.95
C ILE A 34 -0.80 17.74 -3.87
N SER A 35 -0.93 16.45 -4.14
CA SER A 35 -1.08 15.46 -3.10
C SER A 35 0.22 15.45 -2.29
N PHE A 36 0.35 16.36 -1.32
CA PHE A 36 1.19 16.21 -0.14
C PHE A 36 0.65 15.06 0.73
N ALA A 37 0.27 13.95 0.10
CA ALA A 37 0.03 12.71 0.81
C ALA A 37 1.41 12.22 1.21
N HIS A 38 1.82 12.59 2.42
CA HIS A 38 3.04 12.09 3.07
C HIS A 38 2.99 10.55 3.21
N SER A 39 1.81 9.97 3.01
CA SER A 39 1.57 8.54 2.96
C SER A 39 0.74 8.10 1.76
N LEU A 40 0.98 6.88 1.27
CA LEU A 40 0.11 6.17 0.31
C LEU A 40 -0.40 4.90 0.96
N VAL A 41 -1.71 4.67 0.89
CA VAL A 41 -2.36 3.47 1.44
C VAL A 41 -2.88 2.62 0.30
N TYR A 42 -2.57 1.32 0.34
CA TYR A 42 -3.07 0.32 -0.61
C TYR A 42 -3.68 -0.85 0.15
N ASP A 43 -4.96 -1.13 -0.11
CA ASP A 43 -5.62 -2.35 0.34
C ASP A 43 -5.51 -3.44 -0.73
N LEU A 44 -5.08 -4.64 -0.34
CA LEU A 44 -5.14 -5.80 -1.22
C LEU A 44 -6.54 -6.42 -1.13
N ASP A 45 -7.25 -6.41 -2.25
CA ASP A 45 -8.45 -7.22 -2.44
C ASP A 45 -8.07 -8.46 -3.26
N PHE A 46 -8.09 -9.64 -2.65
CA PHE A 46 -7.75 -10.89 -3.33
C PHE A 46 -8.77 -11.32 -4.38
N ARG A 47 -9.96 -10.68 -4.44
CA ARG A 47 -11.03 -10.98 -5.39
C ARG A 47 -10.87 -10.23 -6.71
N ALA A 48 -10.14 -9.12 -6.70
CA ALA A 48 -10.03 -8.23 -7.84
C ALA A 48 -8.56 -7.93 -8.16
N LYS A 49 -8.24 -7.83 -9.45
CA LYS A 49 -6.91 -7.38 -9.86
C LYS A 49 -6.68 -5.94 -9.40
N ASN A 50 -5.68 -5.74 -8.56
CA ASN A 50 -5.23 -4.41 -8.16
C ASN A 50 -4.14 -3.92 -9.14
N LYS A 51 -4.19 -2.64 -9.54
CA LYS A 51 -3.15 -2.03 -10.40
C LYS A 51 -1.88 -1.68 -9.61
N PHE A 52 -2.03 -1.42 -8.32
CA PHE A 52 -0.97 -0.96 -7.41
C PHE A 52 -0.38 -2.09 -6.58
N ILE A 53 -1.05 -3.23 -6.48
CA ILE A 53 -0.52 -4.44 -5.84
C ILE A 53 -0.56 -5.57 -6.85
N GLN A 54 0.57 -6.24 -7.07
CA GLN A 54 0.67 -7.43 -7.91
C GLN A 54 0.92 -8.66 -7.06
N GLY A 55 0.32 -9.77 -7.49
CA GLY A 55 0.28 -11.02 -6.74
C GLY A 55 -1.08 -11.28 -6.12
N PRO A 56 -1.18 -12.31 -5.27
CA PRO A 56 -0.11 -13.23 -4.86
C PRO A 56 0.47 -14.05 -6.03
N TYR A 57 1.79 -14.24 -6.07
CA TYR A 57 2.47 -15.12 -7.02
C TYR A 57 3.50 -16.04 -6.33
N PRO A 58 3.87 -17.19 -6.91
CA PRO A 58 3.29 -17.84 -8.09
C PRO A 58 1.78 -18.13 -8.00
N VAL A 59 1.13 -18.23 -9.15
CA VAL A 59 -0.31 -18.57 -9.24
C VAL A 59 -0.53 -19.99 -8.74
N GLY A 60 -1.65 -20.22 -8.03
CA GLY A 60 -2.00 -21.54 -7.47
C GLY A 60 -1.46 -21.80 -6.07
N ARG A 61 -0.78 -20.82 -5.45
CA ARG A 61 -0.32 -20.90 -4.04
C ARG A 61 -1.36 -20.45 -3.02
N VAL A 62 -2.46 -19.86 -3.49
CA VAL A 62 -3.55 -19.36 -2.68
C VAL A 62 -4.89 -19.85 -3.21
N GLU A 63 -5.84 -20.04 -2.31
CA GLU A 63 -7.23 -20.37 -2.63
C GLU A 63 -8.17 -19.40 -1.93
N LEU A 64 -9.18 -18.89 -2.65
CA LEU A 64 -10.22 -18.07 -2.06
C LEU A 64 -11.24 -18.98 -1.38
N ARG A 65 -11.48 -18.75 -0.09
CA ARG A 65 -12.53 -19.41 0.68
C ARG A 65 -13.55 -18.40 1.17
N SER A 66 -14.76 -18.90 1.40
CA SER A 66 -15.87 -18.11 1.92
C SER A 66 -16.48 -18.86 3.11
N GLU A 67 -16.56 -18.20 4.25
CA GLU A 67 -17.22 -18.72 5.45
C GLU A 67 -18.17 -17.65 5.99
N SER A 68 -19.46 -17.97 6.11
CA SER A 68 -20.46 -17.15 6.80
C SER A 68 -20.40 -15.65 6.43
N GLU A 69 -20.31 -15.35 5.13
CA GLU A 69 -20.18 -14.00 4.52
C GLU A 69 -18.78 -13.34 4.52
N ASN A 70 -17.78 -13.90 5.20
CA ASN A 70 -16.40 -13.45 5.11
C ASN A 70 -15.64 -14.20 4.00
N ILE A 71 -14.90 -13.46 3.18
CA ILE A 71 -14.03 -14.03 2.14
C ILE A 71 -12.60 -13.84 2.59
N PHE A 72 -11.88 -14.94 2.72
CA PHE A 72 -10.48 -14.95 3.09
C PHE A 72 -9.69 -15.82 2.11
N VAL A 73 -8.37 -15.68 2.18
CA VAL A 73 -7.44 -16.46 1.39
C VAL A 73 -6.77 -17.51 2.26
N ASP A 74 -6.82 -18.75 1.79
CA ASP A 74 -6.10 -19.88 2.35
C ASP A 74 -4.78 -20.06 1.59
N LEU A 75 -3.66 -20.14 2.30
CA LEU A 75 -2.35 -20.38 1.70
C LEU A 75 -2.13 -21.88 1.55
N LEU A 76 -2.00 -22.34 0.31
CA LEU A 76 -1.80 -23.76 -0.01
C LEU A 76 -0.32 -24.14 -0.11
N HIS A 77 0.52 -23.20 -0.59
CA HIS A 77 1.94 -23.43 -0.83
C HIS A 77 2.76 -22.18 -0.57
N GLU A 78 4.04 -22.35 -0.20
CA GLU A 78 4.96 -21.25 0.08
C GLU A 78 6.16 -21.19 -0.88
N PRO A 79 6.91 -20.07 -0.92
CA PRO A 79 6.53 -18.74 -0.44
C PRO A 79 5.53 -18.03 -1.36
N ILE A 80 4.89 -16.97 -0.90
CA ILE A 80 4.08 -16.09 -1.75
C ILE A 80 4.73 -14.73 -1.82
N TYR A 81 4.76 -14.15 -3.00
CA TYR A 81 5.30 -12.82 -3.20
C TYR A 81 4.19 -11.83 -3.53
N LEU A 82 4.42 -10.59 -3.08
CA LEU A 82 3.58 -9.44 -3.32
C LEU A 82 4.45 -8.28 -3.79
N GLU A 83 3.96 -7.51 -4.75
CA GLU A 83 4.65 -6.36 -5.29
C GLU A 83 3.78 -5.12 -5.12
N VAL A 84 4.27 -4.13 -4.38
CA VAL A 84 3.52 -2.90 -4.09
C VAL A 84 4.14 -1.74 -4.86
N TYR A 85 3.32 -1.06 -5.66
CA TYR A 85 3.73 0.11 -6.42
C TYR A 85 4.04 1.29 -5.50
N SER A 86 5.17 1.95 -5.76
CA SER A 86 5.66 3.09 -5.02
C SER A 86 6.08 4.17 -6.03
N PRO A 87 5.27 5.21 -6.26
CA PRO A 87 5.52 6.23 -7.30
C PRO A 87 6.78 7.06 -7.06
N ARG A 88 7.27 7.06 -5.81
CA ARG A 88 8.55 7.64 -5.38
C ARG A 88 9.17 6.73 -4.33
N LYS A 89 10.39 7.05 -3.89
CA LYS A 89 10.98 6.40 -2.71
C LYS A 89 10.38 7.01 -1.44
N PHE A 90 9.90 6.15 -0.55
CA PHE A 90 9.44 6.48 0.80
C PHE A 90 10.45 5.94 1.80
N ASP A 91 10.41 6.41 3.04
CA ASP A 91 11.32 5.93 4.08
C ASP A 91 10.86 4.59 4.66
N LYS A 92 9.54 4.37 4.78
CA LYS A 92 8.97 3.21 5.45
C LYS A 92 7.78 2.63 4.70
N VAL A 93 7.56 1.33 4.91
CA VAL A 93 6.30 0.65 4.63
C VAL A 93 5.79 0.01 5.90
N ARG A 94 4.53 0.28 6.24
CA ARG A 94 3.77 -0.46 7.24
C ARG A 94 2.89 -1.47 6.53
N VAL A 95 2.95 -2.71 7.00
CA VAL A 95 2.05 -3.78 6.59
C VAL A 95 1.12 -4.07 7.75
N ASP A 96 -0.17 -3.85 7.51
CA ASP A 96 -1.22 -4.25 8.44
C ASP A 96 -1.86 -5.53 7.87
N ILE A 97 -1.73 -6.64 8.58
CA ILE A 97 -2.22 -7.95 8.14
C ILE A 97 -3.21 -8.51 9.17
N ARG A 98 -4.36 -8.96 8.67
CA ARG A 98 -5.34 -9.74 9.42
C ARG A 98 -5.24 -11.20 9.01
N PHE A 99 -4.76 -12.05 9.91
CA PHE A 99 -4.47 -13.44 9.63
C PHE A 99 -4.94 -14.37 10.76
N LYS A 100 -4.95 -15.66 10.45
CA LYS A 100 -5.15 -16.77 11.38
C LYS A 100 -4.20 -17.90 10.95
N GLN A 101 -3.53 -18.55 11.90
CA GLN A 101 -2.59 -19.63 11.58
C GLN A 101 -2.56 -20.68 12.68
N SER A 102 -2.07 -21.88 12.35
CA SER A 102 -1.81 -22.92 13.35
C SER A 102 -0.67 -22.54 14.29
N ASN A 103 -0.75 -22.96 15.56
CA ASN A 103 0.25 -22.61 16.60
C ASN A 103 1.67 -23.08 16.28
N ASP A 104 1.81 -24.14 15.51
CA ASP A 104 3.07 -24.76 15.13
C ASP A 104 3.64 -24.25 13.80
N LEU A 105 2.90 -23.38 13.11
CA LEU A 105 3.33 -22.74 11.87
C LEU A 105 4.07 -21.43 12.17
N GLN A 106 5.32 -21.35 11.69
CA GLN A 106 6.15 -20.16 11.83
C GLN A 106 6.06 -19.29 10.59
N ALA A 107 4.90 -18.63 10.38
CA ALA A 107 4.76 -17.73 9.26
C ALA A 107 5.52 -16.42 9.48
N GLN A 108 6.00 -15.85 8.37
CA GLN A 108 6.82 -14.66 8.33
C GLN A 108 6.43 -13.81 7.11
N ILE A 109 6.60 -12.51 7.24
CA ILE A 109 6.57 -11.57 6.12
C ILE A 109 7.92 -10.90 6.01
N GLY A 110 8.41 -10.70 4.79
CA GLY A 110 9.70 -10.06 4.58
C GLY A 110 9.72 -9.06 3.45
N LEU A 111 10.64 -8.12 3.56
CA LEU A 111 10.94 -7.10 2.55
C LEU A 111 12.19 -7.51 1.76
N LYS A 112 12.10 -7.51 0.42
CA LYS A 112 13.27 -7.77 -0.44
C LYS A 112 14.27 -6.62 -0.33
N LEU A 113 15.53 -6.96 -0.10
CA LEU A 113 16.64 -6.01 0.00
C LEU A 113 17.50 -5.98 -1.27
N ASP A 114 18.11 -4.83 -1.55
CA ASP A 114 18.99 -4.56 -2.70
C ASP A 114 20.46 -4.97 -2.42
N TYR A 115 20.68 -6.22 -2.00
CA TYR A 115 22.03 -6.75 -1.72
C TYR A 115 22.41 -7.91 -2.65
N HIS A 116 21.63 -8.99 -2.63
CA HIS A 116 21.83 -10.20 -3.44
C HIS A 116 20.46 -10.78 -3.83
N ASP A 117 20.45 -11.78 -4.72
CA ASP A 117 19.22 -12.37 -5.28
C ASP A 117 18.24 -12.91 -4.22
N TRP A 118 18.73 -13.38 -3.08
CA TRP A 118 17.91 -13.94 -1.99
C TRP A 118 18.14 -13.26 -0.63
N ALA A 119 18.04 -11.94 -0.60
CA ALA A 119 18.16 -11.15 0.63
C ALA A 119 16.79 -10.57 1.03
N PHE A 120 16.20 -11.07 2.12
CA PHE A 120 14.96 -10.55 2.69
C PHE A 120 15.16 -10.19 4.16
N PHE A 121 14.61 -9.05 4.57
CA PHE A 121 14.46 -8.73 5.99
C PHE A 121 13.13 -9.30 6.46
N MET A 122 13.16 -10.35 7.28
CA MET A 122 11.99 -11.14 7.67
C MET A 122 11.51 -10.74 9.08
N GLU A 123 10.21 -10.65 9.25
CA GLU A 123 9.53 -10.43 10.52
C GLU A 123 8.47 -11.52 10.73
N GLU A 124 8.40 -12.05 11.95
CA GLU A 124 7.50 -13.15 12.29
C GLU A 124 6.05 -12.67 12.45
N LEU A 125 5.11 -13.47 11.92
CA LEU A 125 3.70 -13.39 12.27
C LEU A 125 3.50 -14.11 13.61
N LYS A 126 3.21 -13.35 14.66
CA LYS A 126 3.14 -13.85 16.04
C LYS A 126 1.69 -14.09 16.40
N PRO A 127 1.20 -15.34 16.37
CA PRO A 127 -0.16 -15.61 16.74
C PRO A 127 -0.31 -15.47 18.26
N ILE A 128 -1.39 -14.84 18.70
CA ILE A 128 -1.76 -14.77 20.12
C ILE A 128 -2.49 -16.08 20.52
N GLU A 129 -3.33 -16.59 19.62
CA GLU A 129 -4.15 -17.80 19.74
C GLU A 129 -4.39 -18.45 18.35
N ASP A 130 -4.53 -19.78 18.30
CA ASP A 130 -4.64 -20.59 17.06
C ASP A 130 -5.95 -20.34 16.28
N ILE A 131 -7.04 -20.01 16.97
CA ILE A 131 -8.39 -20.14 16.39
C ILE A 131 -9.00 -18.79 15.98
N GLU A 132 -8.45 -17.67 16.46
CA GLU A 132 -9.02 -16.35 16.23
C GLU A 132 -8.27 -15.52 15.19
N TRP A 133 -9.03 -14.72 14.44
CA TRP A 133 -8.47 -13.72 13.54
C TRP A 133 -7.73 -12.64 14.32
N GLN A 134 -6.48 -12.38 13.94
CA GLN A 134 -5.62 -11.42 14.61
C GLN A 134 -5.10 -10.39 13.64
N ASN A 135 -4.90 -9.18 14.15
CA ASN A 135 -4.28 -8.10 13.41
C ASN A 135 -2.86 -7.92 13.91
N GLN A 136 -1.91 -7.88 13.00
CA GLN A 136 -0.53 -7.52 13.29
C GLN A 136 -0.09 -6.40 12.36
N GLN A 137 0.62 -5.45 12.94
CA GLN A 137 1.26 -4.35 12.24
C GLN A 137 2.76 -4.59 12.23
N ILE A 138 3.37 -4.55 11.05
CA ILE A 138 4.82 -4.73 10.85
C ILE A 138 5.34 -3.53 10.05
N GLU A 139 6.41 -2.91 10.51
CA GLU A 139 7.03 -1.78 9.81
C GLU A 139 8.41 -2.17 9.31
N PHE A 140 8.69 -1.84 8.05
CA PHE A 140 9.99 -2.03 7.43
C PHE A 140 10.58 -0.69 6.99
N GLU A 141 11.88 -0.51 7.27
CA GLU A 141 12.67 0.57 6.69
C GLU A 141 12.96 0.26 5.22
N LEU A 142 12.64 1.19 4.32
CA LEU A 142 12.80 1.03 2.88
C LEU A 142 14.19 1.49 2.37
N LYS A 143 15.06 1.97 3.26
CA LYS A 143 16.40 2.47 2.93
C LYS A 143 17.21 1.49 2.07
N ASP A 144 17.15 0.21 2.41
CA ASP A 144 17.90 -0.86 1.74
C ASP A 144 16.98 -1.78 0.88
N ALA A 145 15.74 -1.34 0.62
CA ALA A 145 14.79 -2.13 -0.15
C ALA A 145 15.15 -2.19 -1.64
N GLU A 146 14.89 -3.34 -2.26
CA GLU A 146 14.96 -3.49 -3.71
C GLU A 146 13.77 -2.77 -4.36
N TYR A 147 14.08 -1.82 -5.25
CA TYR A 147 13.08 -1.11 -6.06
C TYR A 147 13.23 -1.47 -7.54
N VAL A 148 12.29 -2.27 -8.06
CA VAL A 148 12.26 -2.64 -9.48
C VAL A 148 11.00 -2.09 -10.11
N ASN A 149 11.14 -1.27 -11.16
CA ASN A 149 10.01 -0.67 -11.89
C ASN A 149 9.00 0.05 -10.96
N ASN A 150 9.51 0.84 -10.01
CA ASN A 150 8.72 1.55 -9.00
C ASN A 150 7.86 0.62 -8.14
N LYS A 151 8.38 -0.56 -7.80
CA LYS A 151 7.72 -1.47 -6.88
C LYS A 151 8.68 -1.98 -5.84
N ILE A 152 8.16 -2.16 -4.63
CA ILE A 152 8.80 -2.92 -3.56
C ILE A 152 8.27 -4.34 -3.58
N LYS A 153 9.13 -5.31 -3.31
CA LYS A 153 8.77 -6.73 -3.28
C LYS A 153 8.75 -7.22 -1.84
N LEU A 154 7.64 -7.86 -1.46
CA LEU A 154 7.47 -8.55 -0.20
C LEU A 154 7.30 -10.04 -0.43
N ILE A 155 7.63 -10.82 0.59
CA ILE A 155 7.46 -12.27 0.65
C ILE A 155 6.64 -12.62 1.88
N ILE A 156 5.74 -13.59 1.77
CA ILE A 156 5.10 -14.29 2.87
C ILE A 156 5.64 -15.72 2.81
N SER A 157 6.36 -16.14 3.86
CA SER A 157 6.85 -17.51 4.01
C SER A 157 6.08 -18.17 5.13
N ALA A 158 5.67 -19.41 4.94
CA ALA A 158 4.97 -20.20 5.94
C ALA A 158 5.41 -21.66 5.80
N PRO A 159 6.57 -22.04 6.39
CA PRO A 159 7.15 -23.36 6.18
C PRO A 159 6.27 -24.49 6.68
N GLY A 160 5.90 -25.40 5.78
CA GLY A 160 5.00 -26.52 6.04
C GLY A 160 3.50 -26.17 5.96
N VAL A 161 3.14 -25.00 5.41
CA VAL A 161 1.74 -24.69 5.12
C VAL A 161 1.17 -25.67 4.09
N GLY A 162 -0.05 -26.14 4.32
CA GLY A 162 -0.72 -27.12 3.45
C GLY A 162 -0.44 -28.58 3.83
N ASP A 163 0.44 -28.85 4.81
CA ASP A 163 0.53 -30.14 5.48
C ASP A 163 -0.68 -30.35 6.41
N ASP A 164 -0.95 -31.60 6.81
CA ASP A 164 -2.04 -31.93 7.73
C ASP A 164 -1.96 -31.06 9.00
N ASP A 165 -3.08 -30.38 9.33
CA ASP A 165 -3.28 -29.45 10.44
C ASP A 165 -2.53 -28.09 10.39
N LYS A 166 -1.71 -27.82 9.37
CA LYS A 166 -0.98 -26.55 9.22
C LYS A 166 -1.60 -25.62 8.18
N TYR A 167 -1.99 -24.43 8.63
CA TYR A 167 -2.67 -23.47 7.78
C TYR A 167 -2.26 -22.03 8.09
N LEU A 168 -2.33 -21.19 7.06
CA LEU A 168 -2.25 -19.74 7.17
C LEU A 168 -3.37 -19.14 6.33
N MET A 169 -4.31 -18.49 7.00
CA MET A 169 -5.42 -17.81 6.37
C MET A 169 -5.22 -16.30 6.52
N ILE A 170 -5.48 -15.55 5.45
CA ILE A 170 -5.35 -14.09 5.40
C ILE A 170 -6.67 -13.50 4.94
N ASP A 171 -7.27 -12.67 5.79
CA ASP A 171 -8.51 -11.95 5.48
C ASP A 171 -8.19 -10.62 4.78
N LYS A 172 -7.24 -9.87 5.33
CA LYS A 172 -6.88 -8.55 4.82
C LYS A 172 -5.39 -8.29 4.93
N ILE A 173 -4.83 -7.62 3.93
CA ILE A 173 -3.51 -7.02 4.02
C ILE A 173 -3.56 -5.62 3.40
N SER A 174 -3.02 -4.65 4.11
CA SER A 174 -2.87 -3.27 3.63
C SER A 174 -1.45 -2.78 3.80
N PHE A 175 -1.03 -1.94 2.88
CA PHE A 175 0.30 -1.36 2.81
C PHE A 175 0.20 0.15 2.93
N THR A 176 0.88 0.73 3.92
CA THR A 176 1.00 2.17 4.08
C THR A 176 2.46 2.56 3.85
N LEU A 177 2.75 3.23 2.74
CA LEU A 177 4.06 3.83 2.46
C LEU A 177 4.09 5.23 3.05
N PHE A 178 5.14 5.62 3.77
CA PHE A 178 5.24 6.96 4.35
C PHE A 178 6.70 7.39 4.58
N ASP A 179 6.93 8.70 4.63
CA ASP A 179 8.22 9.26 5.02
C ASP A 179 8.31 9.36 6.54
N ASN A 180 9.52 9.36 7.10
CA ASN A 180 9.70 9.74 8.50
C ASN A 180 9.27 11.20 8.68
N GLU A 181 8.67 11.52 9.83
CA GLU A 181 8.45 12.91 10.20
C GLU A 181 9.81 13.62 10.20
N ARG A 182 10.00 14.56 9.27
CA ARG A 182 11.15 15.46 9.33
C ARG A 182 11.02 16.27 10.60
N ASN A 183 11.83 15.94 11.60
CA ASN A 183 12.19 16.89 12.65
C ASN A 183 13.03 17.98 11.98
N ASP A 184 12.35 18.95 11.36
CA ASP A 184 12.94 20.21 10.91
C ASP A 184 13.34 21.09 12.12
#